data_AF-M5DYJ7-F1
#
_entry.id   AF-M5DYJ7-F1
#
_cell.length_a   1.000
_cell.length_b   1.000
_cell.length_c   1.000
_cell.angle_alpha   90.00
_cell.angle_beta   90.00
_cell.angle_gamma   90.00
#
_symmetry.space_group_name_H-M   'P 1'
#
loop_
_entity.id
_entity.type
_entity.pdbx_description
1 polymer ?
#
loop_
_entity_poly.entity_id
_entity_poly.type
_entity_poly.pdbx_seq_one_letter_code
_entity_poly.pdbx_strand_id
1 'polypeptide(L)'
;MKKIAVPVQGNNVSAHFGHAPHFKIFSVENNSINKEEVLENPGHQPGLLPKLLNEAGADVIIASGMGQKAITLFKNNEIQVVCGASGEAKTAVENYLRDQLDTSENACSHEDHSH
;
A
#
# COMPACT_ATOMS: atom_id res chain seq x y z
N MET A 1 15.07 6.25 4.90
CA MET A 1 14.01 6.70 3.98
C MET A 1 13.06 5.54 3.75
N LYS A 2 11.75 5.72 3.95
CA LYS A 2 10.71 4.69 3.76
C LYS A 2 9.94 5.00 2.48
N LYS A 3 9.64 4.01 1.64
CA LYS A 3 8.78 4.21 0.46
C LYS A 3 7.43 3.55 0.64
N ILE A 4 6.39 4.28 0.28
CA ILE A 4 5.00 3.85 0.43
C ILE A 4 4.33 3.87 -0.93
N ALA A 5 3.86 2.71 -1.39
CA ALA A 5 3.13 2.57 -2.64
C ALA A 5 1.62 2.59 -2.41
N VAL A 6 0.89 3.31 -3.27
CA VAL A 6 -0.57 3.44 -3.20
C VAL A 6 -1.14 3.16 -4.59
N PRO A 7 -2.05 2.16 -4.76
CA PRO A 7 -2.76 1.97 -6.01
C PRO A 7 -3.71 3.16 -6.21
N VAL A 8 -3.65 3.83 -7.36
CA VAL A 8 -4.47 5.01 -7.62
C VAL A 8 -5.25 4.94 -8.92
N GLN A 9 -6.41 5.57 -8.91
CA GLN A 9 -7.12 5.98 -10.10
C GLN A 9 -7.15 7.51 -10.14
N GLY A 10 -6.31 8.09 -10.99
CA GLY A 10 -6.01 9.53 -10.97
C GLY A 10 -5.23 9.90 -9.71
N ASN A 11 -5.84 10.67 -8.80
CA ASN A 11 -5.23 11.07 -7.53
C ASN A 11 -5.73 10.30 -6.31
N ASN A 12 -6.81 9.52 -6.48
CA ASN A 12 -7.47 8.84 -5.37
C ASN A 12 -7.03 7.39 -5.26
N VAL A 13 -7.05 6.85 -4.04
CA VAL A 13 -6.84 5.43 -3.77
C VAL A 13 -7.84 4.61 -4.58
N SER A 14 -7.35 3.63 -5.33
CA SER A 14 -8.21 2.76 -6.12
C SER A 14 -8.95 1.77 -5.22
N ALA A 15 -10.21 1.49 -5.56
CA ALA A 15 -11.02 0.45 -4.91
C ALA A 15 -10.47 -0.97 -5.14
N HIS A 16 -9.73 -1.17 -6.24
CA HIS A 16 -9.19 -2.48 -6.63
C HIS A 16 -7.70 -2.39 -6.90
N PHE A 17 -6.90 -2.97 -5.99
CA PHE A 17 -5.43 -2.98 -6.11
C PHE A 17 -4.93 -3.45 -7.49
N GLY A 18 -5.37 -4.63 -7.95
CA GLY A 18 -4.86 -5.24 -9.18
C GLY A 18 -5.34 -4.58 -10.48
N HIS A 19 -6.36 -3.72 -10.42
CA HIS A 19 -6.94 -3.02 -11.58
C HIS A 19 -6.63 -1.52 -11.57
N ALA A 20 -5.88 -1.05 -10.57
CA ALA A 20 -5.46 0.34 -10.52
C ALA A 20 -4.59 0.67 -11.74
N PRO A 21 -4.86 1.74 -12.50
CA PRO A 21 -4.06 2.07 -13.67
C PRO A 21 -2.62 2.50 -13.30
N HIS A 22 -2.42 3.02 -12.09
CA HIS A 22 -1.12 3.51 -11.64
C HIS A 22 -0.89 3.18 -10.15
N PHE A 23 0.38 3.18 -9.76
CA PHE A 23 0.83 3.16 -8.37
C PHE A 23 1.61 4.43 -8.09
N LYS A 24 1.17 5.22 -7.10
CA LYS A 24 1.97 6.34 -6.59
C LYS A 24 2.91 5.84 -5.51
N ILE A 25 4.20 6.13 -5.66
CA ILE A 25 5.23 5.83 -4.66
C ILE A 25 5.62 7.13 -3.99
N PHE A 26 5.48 7.16 -2.67
CA PHE A 26 5.82 8.28 -1.82
C PHE A 26 7.08 7.95 -1.04
N SER A 27 8.15 8.72 -1.24
CA SER A 27 9.35 8.63 -0.40
C SER A 27 9.15 9.49 0.83
N VAL A 28 9.21 8.87 2.00
CA VAL A 28 9.01 9.49 3.30
C VAL A 28 10.30 9.50 4.10
N GLU A 29 10.59 10.65 4.69
CA GLU A 29 11.69 10.86 5.62
C GLU A 29 11.24 11.84 6.70
N ASN A 30 11.59 11.57 7.97
CA ASN A 30 11.15 12.37 9.12
C ASN A 30 9.63 12.63 9.15
N ASN A 31 8.84 11.58 8.91
CA ASN A 31 7.39 11.63 8.89
C ASN A 31 6.78 12.61 7.86
N SER A 32 7.54 12.98 6.84
CA SER A 32 7.14 13.90 5.77
C SER A 32 7.40 13.32 4.39
N ILE A 33 6.48 13.56 3.46
CA ILE A 33 6.62 13.16 2.06
C ILE A 33 7.66 14.08 1.40
N ASN A 34 8.76 13.50 0.93
CA ASN A 34 9.86 14.22 0.27
C ASN A 34 9.81 14.10 -1.26
N LYS A 35 9.28 12.97 -1.78
CA LYS A 35 9.18 12.72 -3.21
C LYS A 35 7.92 11.93 -3.53
N GLU A 36 7.35 12.22 -4.69
CA GLU A 36 6.23 11.48 -5.27
C GLU A 36 6.65 10.97 -6.65
N GLU A 37 6.42 9.69 -6.92
CA GLU A 37 6.71 9.02 -8.18
C GLU A 37 5.46 8.28 -8.63
N VAL A 38 5.25 8.16 -9.94
CA VAL A 38 4.12 7.41 -10.51
C VAL A 38 4.66 6.27 -11.33
N LEU A 39 4.24 5.06 -11.01
CA LEU A 39 4.48 3.86 -11.81
C LEU A 39 3.20 3.47 -12.53
N GLU A 40 3.30 3.20 -13.82
CA GLU A 40 2.21 2.62 -14.61
C GLU A 40 2.00 1.16 -14.22
N ASN A 41 0.75 0.72 -14.14
CA ASN A 41 0.45 -0.69 -13.92
C ASN A 41 0.69 -1.47 -15.22
N PRO A 42 1.66 -2.41 -15.27
CA PRO A 42 1.95 -3.21 -16.46
C PRO A 42 0.83 -4.21 -16.82
N GLY A 43 -0.18 -4.35 -15.97
CA GLY A 43 -1.33 -5.23 -16.16
C GLY A 43 -1.50 -6.23 -15.00
N HIS A 44 -2.69 -6.80 -14.89
CA HIS A 44 -3.03 -7.76 -13.84
C HIS A 44 -2.44 -9.14 -14.16
N GLN A 45 -1.18 -9.36 -13.76
CA GLN A 45 -0.59 -10.70 -13.72
C GLN A 45 -0.26 -11.10 -12.27
N PRO A 46 -0.68 -12.30 -11.82
CA PRO A 46 -0.33 -12.80 -10.49
C PRO A 46 1.19 -12.81 -10.28
N GLY A 47 1.66 -12.22 -9.18
CA GLY A 47 3.08 -12.17 -8.81
C GLY A 47 3.91 -11.08 -9.49
N LEU A 48 3.41 -10.41 -10.54
CA LEU A 48 4.12 -9.33 -11.22
C LEU A 48 4.21 -8.07 -10.35
N LEU A 49 3.08 -7.64 -9.78
CA LEU A 49 3.00 -6.42 -8.97
C LEU A 49 3.83 -6.48 -7.68
N PRO A 50 3.85 -7.59 -6.91
CA PRO A 50 4.77 -7.77 -5.79
C PRO A 50 6.23 -7.54 -6.15
N LYS A 51 6.68 -8.16 -7.24
CA LYS A 51 8.06 -8.01 -7.69
C LYS A 51 8.35 -6.57 -8.14
N LEU A 52 7.47 -5.99 -8.97
CA LEU A 52 7.60 -4.62 -9.47
C LEU A 52 7.74 -3.60 -8.33
N LEU A 53 6.86 -3.67 -7.32
CA LEU A 53 6.87 -2.74 -6.20
C LEU A 53 8.06 -2.98 -5.26
N ASN A 54 8.49 -4.24 -5.10
CA ASN A 54 9.72 -4.56 -4.38
C ASN A 54 10.96 -4.00 -5.08
N GLU A 55 11.07 -4.15 -6.41
CA GLU A 55 12.15 -3.59 -7.23
C GLU A 55 12.16 -2.06 -7.21
N ALA A 56 10.99 -1.43 -7.09
CA ALA A 56 10.87 0.02 -6.87
C ALA A 56 11.29 0.47 -5.45
N GLY A 57 11.53 -0.49 -4.55
CA GLY A 57 11.93 -0.30 -3.17
C GLY A 57 10.79 0.07 -2.23
N ALA A 58 9.53 -0.31 -2.55
CA ALA A 58 8.39 -0.03 -1.69
C ALA A 58 8.44 -0.90 -0.42
N ASP A 59 8.43 -0.25 0.75
CA ASP A 59 8.39 -0.93 2.06
C ASP A 59 6.95 -1.22 2.50
N VAL A 60 6.02 -0.33 2.14
CA VAL A 60 4.62 -0.37 2.58
C VAL A 60 3.70 -0.15 1.40
N ILE A 61 2.59 -0.89 1.34
CA ILE A 61 1.48 -0.65 0.43
C ILE A 61 0.27 -0.23 1.23
N ILE A 62 -0.30 0.92 0.88
CA ILE A 62 -1.57 1.38 1.44
C ILE A 62 -2.63 1.25 0.35
N ALA A 63 -3.67 0.47 0.60
CA ALA A 63 -4.78 0.27 -0.32
C ALA A 63 -6.13 0.44 0.39
N SER A 64 -7.21 0.55 -0.39
CA SER A 64 -8.57 0.44 0.18
C SER A 64 -8.84 -0.98 0.64
N GLY A 65 -8.65 -1.96 -0.25
CA GLY A 65 -8.70 -3.38 0.04
C GLY A 65 -7.76 -4.15 -0.87
N MET A 66 -7.36 -5.34 -0.42
CA MET A 66 -6.49 -6.24 -1.17
C MET A 66 -6.90 -7.69 -0.92
N GLY A 67 -6.92 -8.52 -1.98
CA GLY A 67 -7.23 -9.94 -1.83
C GLY A 67 -6.14 -10.69 -1.06
N GLN A 68 -6.51 -11.70 -0.28
CA GLN A 68 -5.57 -12.40 0.62
C GLN A 68 -4.35 -12.99 -0.09
N LYS A 69 -4.52 -13.50 -1.31
CA LYS A 69 -3.40 -14.02 -2.11
C LYS A 69 -2.35 -12.94 -2.37
N ALA A 70 -2.78 -11.71 -2.70
CA ALA A 70 -1.86 -10.60 -2.94
C ALA A 70 -1.19 -10.17 -1.63
N ILE A 71 -1.94 -10.07 -0.52
CA ILE A 71 -1.38 -9.75 0.80
C ILE A 71 -0.27 -10.73 1.17
N THR A 72 -0.49 -12.04 1.02
CA THR A 72 0.53 -13.06 1.28
C THR A 72 1.75 -12.90 0.37
N LEU A 73 1.56 -12.62 -0.91
CA LEU A 73 2.67 -12.39 -1.83
C LEU A 73 3.51 -11.17 -1.45
N PHE A 74 2.88 -10.06 -1.05
CA PHE A 74 3.59 -8.87 -0.59
C PHE A 74 4.35 -9.12 0.71
N LYS A 75 3.71 -9.78 1.70
CA LYS A 75 4.37 -10.17 2.94
C LYS A 75 5.60 -11.06 2.70
N ASN A 76 5.52 -11.99 1.74
CA ASN A 76 6.66 -12.84 1.36
C ASN A 76 7.80 -12.06 0.68
N ASN A 77 7.54 -10.87 0.16
CA ASN A 77 8.54 -9.94 -0.39
C ASN A 77 8.95 -8.86 0.64
N GLU A 78 8.67 -9.08 1.93
CA GLU A 78 8.97 -8.15 3.03
C GLU A 78 8.28 -6.79 2.90
N ILE A 79 7.18 -6.73 2.14
CA ILE A 79 6.36 -5.52 1.96
C ILE A 79 5.17 -5.58 2.91
N GLN A 80 5.05 -4.57 3.77
CA GLN A 80 3.89 -4.43 4.65
C GLN A 80 2.67 -3.98 3.85
N VAL A 81 1.52 -4.62 4.07
CA VAL A 81 0.25 -4.19 3.46
C VAL A 81 -0.67 -3.61 4.52
N VAL A 82 -1.19 -2.42 4.25
CA VAL A 82 -2.18 -1.70 5.05
C VAL A 82 -3.42 -1.49 4.19
N CYS A 83 -4.58 -1.84 4.72
CA CYS A 83 -5.86 -1.63 4.05
C CYS A 83 -6.79 -0.75 4.87
N GLY A 84 -7.88 -0.26 4.27
CA GLY A 84 -8.80 0.70 4.88
C GLY A 84 -8.59 2.15 4.42
N ALA A 85 -7.66 2.39 3.50
CA ALA A 85 -7.42 3.74 2.97
C ALA A 85 -8.45 4.14 1.90
N SER A 86 -8.90 5.39 1.97
CA SER A 86 -9.87 5.96 1.03
C SER A 86 -9.52 7.41 0.71
N GLY A 87 -10.09 7.95 -0.37
CA GLY A 87 -9.88 9.35 -0.76
C GLY A 87 -8.55 9.57 -1.49
N GLU A 88 -7.92 10.72 -1.28
CA GLU A 88 -6.67 11.09 -1.97
C GLU A 88 -5.48 10.25 -1.46
N ALA A 89 -4.64 9.78 -2.39
CA ALA A 89 -3.50 8.94 -2.07
C ALA A 89 -2.49 9.60 -1.11
N LYS A 90 -2.26 10.90 -1.28
CA LYS A 90 -1.34 11.66 -0.43
C LYS A 90 -1.87 11.76 0.99
N THR A 91 -3.15 12.12 1.15
CA THR A 91 -3.83 12.15 2.45
C THR A 91 -3.80 10.78 3.12
N ALA A 92 -4.00 9.68 2.38
CA ALA A 92 -3.89 8.33 2.93
C ALA A 92 -2.50 8.03 3.49
N VAL A 93 -1.42 8.45 2.80
CA VAL A 93 -0.05 8.34 3.30
C VAL A 93 0.16 9.20 4.53
N GLU A 94 -0.31 10.45 4.53
CA GLU A 94 -0.20 11.31 5.70
C GLU A 94 -0.93 10.75 6.93
N ASN A 95 -2.13 10.18 6.73
CA ASN A 95 -2.89 9.53 7.79
C ASN A 95 -2.16 8.28 8.31
N TYR A 96 -1.54 7.50 7.43
CA TYR A 96 -0.69 6.38 7.85
C TYR A 96 0.47 6.84 8.73
N LEU A 97 1.16 7.91 8.35
CA LEU A 97 2.29 8.45 9.12
C LEU A 97 1.87 9.01 10.48
N ARG A 98 0.59 9.33 10.66
CA ARG A 98 0.01 9.81 11.92
C ARG A 98 -0.70 8.70 12.71
N ASP A 99 -0.62 7.45 12.26
CA ASP A 99 -1.38 6.31 12.83
C ASP A 99 -2.90 6.56 12.89
N GLN A 100 -3.44 7.31 11.92
CA GLN A 100 -4.86 7.70 11.81
C GLN A 100 -5.61 6.97 10.70
N LEU A 101 -5.00 5.99 10.03
CA LEU A 101 -5.73 5.15 9.10
C LEU A 101 -6.64 4.19 9.87
N ASP A 102 -7.93 4.22 9.58
CA ASP A 102 -8.86 3.21 10.06
C ASP A 102 -8.55 1.89 9.34
N THR A 103 -7.84 1.01 10.05
CA THR A 103 -7.46 -0.33 9.56
C THR A 103 -8.40 -1.41 10.08
N SER A 104 -9.51 -1.03 10.73
CA SER A 104 -10.38 -1.95 11.47
C SER A 104 -11.07 -2.98 10.55
N GLU A 105 -11.23 -2.68 9.26
CA GLU A 105 -11.75 -3.64 8.28
C GLU A 105 -10.76 -4.74 7.87
N ASN A 106 -9.47 -4.67 8.25
CA ASN A 106 -8.48 -5.70 7.91
C ASN A 106 -7.67 -6.22 9.11
N ALA A 107 -7.96 -5.74 10.31
CA ALA A 107 -7.49 -6.35 11.56
C ALA A 107 -8.33 -7.60 11.86
N CYS A 108 -8.04 -8.70 11.16
CA CYS A 108 -8.28 -10.00 11.77
C CYS A 108 -7.47 -10.02 13.07
N SER A 109 -8.16 -9.82 14.20
CA SER A 109 -7.61 -9.95 15.54
C SER A 109 -6.83 -11.25 15.63
N HIS A 110 -5.52 -11.13 15.84
CA HIS A 110 -4.76 -12.18 16.49
C HIS A 110 -4.05 -11.56 17.68
N GLU A 111 -4.87 -11.11 18.63
CA GLU A 111 -4.46 -11.10 20.03
C GLU A 111 -4.44 -12.57 20.47
N ASP A 112 -3.34 -13.27 20.23
CA ASP A 112 -2.98 -14.45 21.02
C ASP A 112 -1.75 -14.10 21.84
N HIS A 113 -1.97 -13.25 22.84
CA HIS A 113 -1.21 -13.32 24.08
C HIS A 113 -1.97 -14.28 24.99
N SER A 114 -1.73 -15.58 24.82
CA SER A 114 -2.12 -16.59 25.80
C SER A 114 -0.87 -17.16 26.45
N HIS A 115 -0.62 -16.66 27.65
CA HIS A 115 0.31 -17.20 28.65
C HIS A 115 -0.30 -18.47 29.28
#